data_AF-A0A9X1TNC5-F1
#
_entry.id   AF-A0A9X1TNC5-F1
#
_cell.length_a   1.000
_cell.length_b   1.000
_cell.length_c   1.000
_cell.angle_alpha   90.00
_cell.angle_beta   90.00
_cell.angle_gamma   90.00
#
_symmetry.space_group_name_H-M   'P 1'
#
loop_
_entity.id
_entity.type
_entity.pdbx_description
1 polymer ?
#
loop_
_entity_poly.entity_id
_entity_poly.type
_entity_poly.pdbx_seq_one_letter_code
_entity_poly.pdbx_strand_id
1 'polypeptide(L)'
;MGRTAGAAEAGSSGETHASGGTREPNGPKKARRTHRLRRAFLATLITGAVVVPLAGATRPAIPAPAPAALAAPVSAATLDETYAANRANAAEASRMAAAHGDRERATADRAMADPDRHFLSFDGRGPGLATEVFGDLAHADRVAVLVPGSDTSIDTYGRFRDAAHALHERLTRQAPRGTRTAVVAWLGYETPATVSTTVTTAGRAEQAAPKLREFVRQLRAVTAGKGAHLSLLCHSYGSVVCGRAASHLDVDDIALVGSPGTGADTAAALHTPARVWAARGSDDWVAEVPHIRLDLLGTTVGFGTDPVSPAFGARVFAAGTGGHSDYFRPGSTSLANLTRIVLGETPEAPHG
;
A
#
# COMPACT_ATOMS: atom_id res chain seq x y z
N MET A 1 -35.44 -46.12 32.63
CA MET A 1 -36.36 -47.26 32.85
C MET A 1 -37.55 -47.10 31.91
N GLY A 2 -38.00 -48.00 31.05
CA GLY A 2 -37.52 -49.26 30.47
C GLY A 2 -38.21 -49.42 29.09
N ARG A 3 -37.49 -49.84 28.04
CA ARG A 3 -37.67 -51.10 27.27
C ARG A 3 -39.13 -51.55 27.05
N THR A 4 -39.54 -51.69 25.78
CA THR A 4 -39.85 -52.99 25.11
C THR A 4 -40.09 -52.83 23.60
N ALA A 5 -39.81 -53.91 22.88
CA ALA A 5 -39.79 -54.09 21.42
C ALA A 5 -40.88 -55.11 20.97
N GLY A 6 -41.10 -55.21 19.65
CA GLY A 6 -41.82 -56.31 18.94
C GLY A 6 -42.85 -55.75 17.93
N ALA A 7 -42.62 -55.80 16.60
CA ALA A 7 -42.77 -56.94 15.65
C ALA A 7 -44.24 -57.41 15.53
N ALA A 8 -44.88 -57.72 14.40
CA ALA A 8 -44.66 -57.68 12.95
C ALA A 8 -46.02 -58.11 12.29
N GLU A 9 -46.32 -57.72 11.04
CA GLU A 9 -47.19 -58.40 10.01
C GLU A 9 -47.51 -57.38 8.90
N ALA A 10 -47.11 -57.51 7.62
CA ALA A 10 -47.32 -58.51 6.56
C ALA A 10 -48.51 -58.16 5.61
N GLY A 11 -48.21 -58.05 4.30
CA GLY A 11 -49.18 -57.95 3.18
C GLY A 11 -48.94 -56.72 2.28
N SER A 12 -48.12 -56.80 1.23
CA SER A 12 -48.51 -57.07 -0.19
C SER A 12 -49.44 -55.98 -0.76
N SER A 13 -49.18 -55.26 -1.85
CA SER A 13 -48.54 -55.58 -3.14
C SER A 13 -48.39 -54.28 -3.95
N GLY A 14 -47.40 -54.20 -4.85
CA GLY A 14 -47.44 -53.23 -5.96
C GLY A 14 -46.09 -52.70 -6.40
N GLU A 15 -45.34 -53.50 -7.14
CA GLU A 15 -44.18 -53.07 -7.93
C GLU A 15 -44.58 -52.02 -8.98
N THR A 16 -43.72 -51.03 -9.18
CA THR A 16 -43.28 -50.64 -10.54
C THR A 16 -41.94 -49.89 -10.45
N HIS A 17 -40.95 -50.47 -11.12
CA HIS A 17 -39.62 -49.92 -11.36
C HIS A 17 -39.67 -48.65 -12.23
N ALA A 18 -38.83 -47.66 -11.93
CA ALA A 18 -37.92 -47.04 -12.92
C ALA A 18 -36.90 -46.10 -12.26
N SER A 19 -35.64 -46.55 -12.27
CA SER A 19 -34.38 -45.81 -12.49
C SER A 19 -34.20 -44.35 -12.06
N GLY A 20 -33.22 -44.15 -11.17
CA GLY A 20 -31.96 -43.46 -11.51
C GLY A 20 -31.97 -41.93 -11.57
N GLY A 21 -31.23 -41.30 -10.67
CA GLY A 21 -30.78 -39.92 -10.85
C GLY A 21 -30.39 -39.18 -9.58
N THR A 22 -29.21 -39.46 -9.05
CA THR A 22 -28.49 -38.54 -8.16
C THR A 22 -28.32 -37.18 -8.83
N ARG A 23 -29.03 -36.16 -8.35
CA ARG A 23 -28.75 -34.75 -8.68
C ARG A 23 -27.59 -34.27 -7.83
N GLU A 24 -26.39 -34.26 -8.40
CA GLU A 24 -25.32 -33.38 -7.94
C GLU A 24 -25.69 -31.90 -8.24
N PRO A 25 -25.43 -30.95 -7.33
CA PRO A 25 -25.62 -29.54 -7.61
C PRO A 25 -24.49 -29.04 -8.52
N ASN A 26 -24.85 -28.72 -9.77
CA ASN A 26 -23.91 -28.18 -10.74
C ASN A 26 -23.71 -26.66 -10.53
N GLY A 27 -22.74 -26.28 -9.69
CA GLY A 27 -22.15 -24.93 -9.59
C GLY A 27 -20.76 -25.04 -8.97
N PRO A 28 -19.69 -24.33 -9.43
CA PRO A 28 -19.66 -22.91 -9.80
C PRO A 28 -18.68 -22.61 -10.98
N LYS A 29 -18.83 -23.25 -12.15
CA LYS A 29 -17.91 -23.00 -13.28
C LYS A 29 -18.22 -21.73 -14.07
N LYS A 30 -19.50 -21.34 -14.18
CA LYS A 30 -19.92 -20.15 -14.95
C LYS A 30 -19.54 -18.83 -14.27
N ALA A 31 -19.75 -18.70 -12.97
CA ALA A 31 -19.43 -17.48 -12.20
C ALA A 31 -17.91 -17.16 -12.21
N ARG A 32 -17.06 -18.19 -12.12
CA ARG A 32 -15.60 -18.04 -12.17
C ARG A 32 -15.10 -17.62 -13.57
N ARG A 33 -15.79 -18.07 -14.62
CA ARG A 33 -15.45 -17.77 -16.02
C ARG A 33 -15.87 -16.33 -16.40
N THR A 34 -17.02 -15.88 -15.93
CA THR A 34 -17.48 -14.48 -16.10
C THR A 34 -16.61 -13.50 -15.32
N HIS A 35 -16.09 -13.90 -14.15
CA HIS A 35 -15.16 -13.07 -13.37
C HIS A 35 -13.79 -12.95 -14.06
N ARG A 36 -13.26 -14.05 -14.62
CA ARG A 36 -12.01 -14.05 -15.41
C ARG A 36 -12.12 -13.22 -16.69
N LEU A 37 -13.24 -13.32 -17.41
CA LEU A 37 -13.47 -12.53 -18.63
C LEU A 37 -13.60 -11.03 -18.34
N ARG A 38 -14.27 -10.64 -17.25
CA ARG A 38 -14.32 -9.23 -16.80
C ARG A 38 -12.95 -8.71 -16.33
N ARG A 39 -12.14 -9.55 -15.68
CA ARG A 39 -10.75 -9.21 -15.27
C ARG A 39 -9.83 -8.99 -16.47
N ALA A 40 -9.86 -9.90 -17.45
CA ALA A 40 -9.08 -9.77 -18.67
C ALA A 40 -9.43 -8.47 -19.43
N PHE A 41 -10.72 -8.09 -19.47
CA PHE A 41 -11.19 -6.86 -20.12
C PHE A 41 -10.71 -5.57 -19.42
N LEU A 42 -10.64 -5.56 -18.08
CA LEU A 42 -10.05 -4.44 -17.32
C LEU A 42 -8.53 -4.33 -17.57
N ALA A 43 -7.82 -5.46 -17.63
CA ALA A 43 -6.39 -5.50 -17.92
C ALA A 43 -6.08 -5.04 -19.36
N THR A 44 -6.95 -5.35 -20.34
CA THR A 44 -6.78 -4.87 -21.72
C THR A 44 -7.09 -3.37 -21.85
N LEU A 45 -8.00 -2.81 -21.05
CA LEU A 45 -8.23 -1.36 -21.02
C LEU A 45 -7.03 -0.58 -20.46
N ILE A 46 -6.29 -1.16 -19.51
CA ILE A 46 -5.07 -0.56 -18.94
C ILE A 46 -3.85 -0.80 -19.86
N THR A 47 -3.79 -1.93 -20.57
CA THR A 47 -2.69 -2.24 -21.52
C THR A 47 -2.90 -1.59 -22.90
N GLY A 48 -4.14 -1.28 -23.28
CA GLY A 48 -4.51 -0.70 -24.57
C GLY A 48 -4.61 0.83 -24.62
N ALA A 49 -4.53 1.52 -23.48
CA ALA A 49 -4.52 2.98 -23.43
C ALA A 49 -3.09 3.53 -23.40
N VAL A 50 -2.34 3.32 -24.49
CA VAL A 50 -1.08 4.02 -24.73
C VAL A 50 -1.23 4.82 -26.03
N VAL A 51 -0.91 6.11 -25.92
CA VAL A 51 -0.90 7.17 -26.95
C VAL A 51 -2.24 7.88 -27.22
N VAL A 52 -2.65 8.71 -26.26
CA VAL A 52 -3.07 10.10 -26.56
C VAL A 52 -2.43 10.98 -25.48
N PRO A 53 -1.71 12.08 -25.83
CA PRO A 53 -1.36 13.08 -24.84
C PRO A 53 -2.65 13.78 -24.42
N LEU A 54 -3.33 13.25 -23.40
CA LEU A 54 -4.31 14.03 -22.66
C LEU A 54 -3.51 15.12 -21.98
N ALA A 55 -3.51 16.30 -22.59
CA ALA A 55 -3.10 17.53 -21.96
C ALA A 55 -3.70 17.53 -20.56
N GLY A 56 -2.85 17.44 -19.54
CA GLY A 56 -3.28 17.48 -18.16
C GLY A 56 -4.14 18.71 -18.02
N ALA A 57 -5.40 18.54 -17.62
CA ALA A 57 -6.22 19.66 -17.22
C ALA A 57 -5.43 20.35 -16.10
N THR A 58 -4.77 21.45 -16.45
CA THR A 58 -4.04 22.28 -15.50
C THR A 58 -5.12 22.85 -14.59
N ARG A 59 -5.40 22.14 -13.49
CA ARG A 59 -6.16 22.74 -12.40
C ARG A 59 -5.43 24.04 -12.08
N PRO A 60 -6.14 25.18 -12.00
CA PRO A 60 -5.51 26.41 -11.55
C PRO A 60 -4.76 26.10 -10.26
N ALA A 61 -3.50 26.53 -10.18
CA ALA A 61 -2.64 26.21 -9.06
C ALA A 61 -3.29 26.78 -7.79
N ILE A 62 -3.84 25.90 -6.95
CA ILE A 62 -4.50 26.31 -5.72
C ILE A 62 -3.42 26.97 -4.84
N PRO A 63 -3.60 28.23 -4.43
CA PRO A 63 -2.62 28.91 -3.62
C PRO A 63 -2.43 28.18 -2.28
N ALA A 64 -1.17 27.94 -1.92
CA ALA A 64 -0.77 27.39 -0.63
C ALA A 64 0.54 28.07 -0.19
N PRO A 65 0.80 28.18 1.11
CA PRO A 65 2.04 28.76 1.60
C PRO A 65 3.24 27.88 1.19
N ALA A 66 4.44 28.45 1.20
CA ALA A 66 5.64 27.63 1.17
C ALA A 66 5.67 26.68 2.39
N PRO A 67 6.31 25.50 2.30
CA PRO A 67 6.45 24.59 3.43
C PRO A 67 7.02 25.28 4.67
N ALA A 68 6.66 24.77 5.85
CA ALA A 68 7.10 25.34 7.10
C ALA A 68 8.64 25.38 7.17
N ALA A 69 9.20 26.55 7.49
CA ALA A 69 10.61 26.70 7.78
C ALA A 69 10.87 26.19 9.20
N LEU A 70 11.62 25.10 9.31
CA LEU A 70 12.02 24.53 10.61
C LEU A 70 13.30 25.23 11.09
N ALA A 71 13.31 25.70 12.34
CA ALA A 71 14.46 26.38 12.93
C ALA A 71 15.65 25.45 13.18
N ALA A 72 15.39 24.15 13.33
CA ALA A 72 16.38 23.11 13.52
C ALA A 72 16.04 21.88 12.65
N PRO A 73 17.02 21.03 12.32
CA PRO A 73 16.76 19.75 11.67
C PRO A 73 15.80 18.87 12.48
N VAL A 74 15.03 18.04 11.79
CA VAL A 74 14.12 17.09 12.42
C VAL A 74 14.94 16.07 13.24
N SER A 75 14.64 15.99 14.53
CA SER A 75 15.26 15.11 15.51
C SER A 75 14.22 14.74 16.58
N ALA A 76 14.52 13.77 17.44
CA ALA A 76 13.63 13.41 18.55
C ALA A 76 13.29 14.63 19.44
N ALA A 77 14.22 15.56 19.63
CA ALA A 77 14.04 16.74 20.47
C ALA A 77 13.20 17.86 19.81
N THR A 78 13.03 17.82 18.48
CA THR A 78 12.38 18.88 17.69
C THR A 78 11.05 18.42 17.08
N LEU A 79 10.55 17.22 17.44
CA LEU A 79 9.31 16.67 16.87
C LEU A 79 8.09 17.53 17.17
N ASP A 80 7.90 17.98 18.41
CA ASP A 80 6.73 18.78 18.78
C ASP A 80 6.69 20.11 18.03
N GLU A 81 7.84 20.77 17.89
CA GLU A 81 7.98 22.00 17.09
C GLU A 81 7.71 21.72 15.60
N THR A 82 8.22 20.60 15.07
CA THR A 82 7.99 20.17 13.70
C THR A 82 6.52 19.91 13.43
N TYR A 83 5.83 19.20 14.33
CA TYR A 83 4.39 18.92 14.23
C TYR A 83 3.57 20.20 14.32
N ALA A 84 3.90 21.10 15.24
CA ALA A 84 3.23 22.39 15.36
C ALA A 84 3.40 23.27 14.12
N ALA A 85 4.61 23.34 13.56
CA ALA A 85 4.91 24.14 12.38
C ALA A 85 4.15 23.63 11.14
N ASN A 86 4.16 22.31 10.90
CA ASN A 86 3.45 21.73 9.76
C ASN A 86 1.91 21.83 9.92
N ARG A 87 1.38 21.70 11.14
CA ARG A 87 -0.05 21.92 11.43
C ARG A 87 -0.46 23.37 11.15
N ALA A 88 0.34 24.34 11.58
CA ALA A 88 0.10 25.76 11.30
C ALA A 88 0.16 26.05 9.79
N ASN A 89 1.07 25.40 9.06
CA ASN A 89 1.18 25.49 7.61
C ASN A 89 -0.07 24.94 6.91
N ALA A 90 -0.58 23.78 7.33
CA ALA A 90 -1.84 23.21 6.82
C ALA A 90 -3.05 24.12 7.11
N ALA A 91 -3.10 24.74 8.29
CA ALA A 91 -4.16 25.69 8.62
C ALA A 91 -4.12 26.94 7.71
N GLU A 92 -2.93 27.40 7.33
CA GLU A 92 -2.77 28.50 6.38
C GLU A 92 -3.13 28.09 4.95
N ALA A 93 -2.71 26.91 4.49
CA ALA A 93 -3.13 26.34 3.21
C ALA A 93 -4.67 26.27 3.10
N SER A 94 -5.33 25.82 4.16
CA SER A 94 -6.80 25.80 4.23
C SER A 94 -7.43 27.19 4.07
N ARG A 95 -6.87 28.21 4.71
CA ARG A 95 -7.35 29.60 4.57
C ARG A 95 -7.14 30.14 3.17
N MET A 96 -5.97 29.91 2.58
CA MET A 96 -5.64 30.35 1.22
C MET A 96 -6.53 29.67 0.18
N ALA A 97 -6.75 28.36 0.28
CA ALA A 97 -7.67 27.63 -0.58
C ALA A 97 -9.11 28.14 -0.46
N ALA A 98 -9.58 28.42 0.77
CA ALA A 98 -10.91 28.99 1.00
C ALA A 98 -11.07 30.39 0.40
N ALA A 99 -10.05 31.25 0.56
CA ALA A 99 -10.03 32.60 -0.03
C ALA A 99 -9.99 32.55 -1.57
N HIS A 100 -9.37 31.51 -2.13
CA HIS A 100 -9.37 31.24 -3.56
C HIS A 100 -10.69 30.65 -4.09
N GLY A 101 -11.59 30.22 -3.19
CA GLY A 101 -12.88 29.63 -3.55
C GLY A 101 -12.86 28.10 -3.70
N ASP A 102 -11.74 27.43 -3.46
CA ASP A 102 -11.64 25.97 -3.50
C ASP A 102 -12.03 25.36 -2.14
N ARG A 103 -13.32 25.07 -1.98
CA ARG A 103 -13.88 24.54 -0.72
C ARG A 103 -13.44 23.11 -0.44
N GLU A 104 -13.20 22.31 -1.48
CA GLU A 104 -12.77 20.92 -1.33
C GLU A 104 -11.33 20.86 -0.80
N ARG A 105 -10.40 21.57 -1.45
CA ARG A 105 -9.01 21.70 -0.96
C ARG A 105 -8.98 22.32 0.43
N ALA A 106 -9.74 23.39 0.68
CA ALA A 106 -9.78 24.02 2.00
C ALA A 106 -10.21 23.04 3.09
N THR A 107 -11.14 22.12 2.79
CA THR A 107 -11.60 21.08 3.72
C THR A 107 -10.52 20.01 3.92
N ALA A 108 -9.86 19.57 2.84
CA ALA A 108 -8.76 18.62 2.91
C ALA A 108 -7.60 19.17 3.76
N ASP A 109 -7.13 20.38 3.48
CA ASP A 109 -6.06 21.03 4.25
C ASP A 109 -6.44 21.27 5.70
N ARG A 110 -7.71 21.62 5.98
CA ARG A 110 -8.21 21.75 7.35
C ARG A 110 -8.13 20.44 8.11
N ALA A 111 -8.47 19.33 7.46
CA ALA A 111 -8.32 18.02 8.08
C ALA A 111 -6.84 17.70 8.36
N MET A 112 -5.90 18.17 7.52
CA MET A 112 -4.44 18.07 7.78
C MET A 112 -4.00 18.97 8.95
N ALA A 113 -4.75 20.01 9.29
CA ALA A 113 -4.46 20.89 10.42
C ALA A 113 -5.04 20.43 11.76
N ASP A 114 -5.64 19.24 11.81
CA ASP A 114 -6.21 18.67 13.04
C ASP A 114 -5.13 18.55 14.13
N PRO A 115 -5.39 19.01 15.37
CA PRO A 115 -4.41 18.97 16.47
C PRO A 115 -3.95 17.56 16.84
N ASP A 116 -4.75 16.53 16.58
CA ASP A 116 -4.42 15.13 16.88
C ASP A 116 -3.54 14.48 15.80
N ARG A 117 -3.18 15.23 14.75
CA ARG A 117 -2.33 14.75 13.66
C ARG A 117 -0.92 15.31 13.76
N HIS A 118 0.05 14.43 13.52
CA HIS A 118 1.47 14.73 13.63
C HIS A 118 2.15 14.62 12.26
N PHE A 119 2.76 15.71 11.79
CA PHE A 119 3.41 15.75 10.47
C PHE A 119 4.88 16.11 10.55
N LEU A 120 5.74 15.25 10.01
CA LEU A 120 7.15 15.57 9.79
C LEU A 120 7.32 16.58 8.65
N SER A 121 6.40 16.56 7.68
CA SER A 121 6.37 17.51 6.57
C SER A 121 4.96 17.68 6.04
N PHE A 122 4.61 18.89 5.63
CA PHE A 122 3.41 19.21 4.88
C PHE A 122 3.73 20.27 3.79
N ASP A 123 3.21 20.06 2.59
CA ASP A 123 3.24 21.01 1.49
C ASP A 123 1.89 20.98 0.78
N GLY A 124 1.08 22.03 0.93
CA GLY A 124 -0.24 22.11 0.29
C GLY A 124 -0.19 22.49 -1.20
N ARG A 125 0.99 22.78 -1.77
CA ARG A 125 1.12 23.25 -3.15
C ARG A 125 0.89 22.11 -4.14
N GLY A 126 0.21 22.41 -5.25
CA GLY A 126 -0.06 21.44 -6.31
C GLY A 126 -0.96 20.28 -5.82
N PRO A 127 -0.64 19.02 -6.15
CA PRO A 127 -1.32 17.85 -5.57
C PRO A 127 -1.07 17.69 -4.05
N GLY A 128 -0.07 18.38 -3.53
CA GLY A 128 0.34 18.39 -2.15
C GLY A 128 1.08 17.12 -1.70
N LEU A 129 1.90 17.29 -0.66
CA LEU A 129 2.75 16.26 -0.05
C LEU A 129 2.55 16.26 1.46
N ALA A 130 2.64 15.09 2.09
CA ALA A 130 2.52 14.96 3.53
C ALA A 130 3.25 13.73 4.06
N THR A 131 3.89 13.88 5.22
CA THR A 131 4.49 12.77 5.97
C THR A 131 3.87 12.74 7.36
N GLU A 132 2.83 11.93 7.55
CA GLU A 132 2.08 11.82 8.82
C GLU A 132 2.63 10.68 9.68
N VAL A 133 2.68 10.90 10.99
CA VAL A 133 3.16 9.96 12.01
C VAL A 133 2.01 9.49 12.88
N PHE A 134 1.95 8.18 13.09
CA PHE A 134 1.04 7.50 14.02
C PHE A 134 1.87 6.84 15.13
N GLY A 135 1.61 7.21 16.38
CA GLY A 135 2.36 6.74 17.54
C GLY A 135 3.53 7.66 17.92
N ASP A 136 4.30 7.22 18.91
CA ASP A 136 5.46 7.95 19.45
C ASP A 136 6.72 7.55 18.66
N LEU A 137 7.08 8.37 17.67
CA LEU A 137 8.20 8.10 16.77
C LEU A 137 9.56 8.15 17.46
N ALA A 138 9.76 9.06 18.41
CA ALA A 138 11.05 9.22 19.10
C ALA A 138 11.43 7.99 19.95
N HIS A 139 10.42 7.26 20.43
CA HIS A 139 10.62 6.12 21.32
C HIS A 139 10.26 4.77 20.70
N ALA A 140 9.88 4.72 19.42
CA ALA A 140 9.50 3.49 18.75
C ALA A 140 10.68 2.52 18.57
N ASP A 141 10.44 1.24 18.85
CA ASP A 141 11.37 0.14 18.60
C ASP A 141 11.15 -0.46 17.20
N ARG A 142 9.91 -0.38 16.69
CA ARG A 142 9.53 -0.81 15.33
C ARG A 142 8.84 0.35 14.61
N VAL A 143 9.34 0.71 13.43
CA VAL A 143 8.71 1.75 12.61
C VAL A 143 8.40 1.20 11.22
N ALA A 144 7.14 1.33 10.81
CA ALA A 144 6.72 1.04 9.45
C ALA A 144 6.59 2.34 8.65
N VAL A 145 7.14 2.40 7.45
CA VAL A 145 6.91 3.50 6.51
C VAL A 145 6.05 2.99 5.36
N LEU A 146 4.84 3.52 5.24
CA LEU A 146 3.97 3.26 4.10
C LEU A 146 4.34 4.17 2.93
N VAL A 147 4.55 3.57 1.76
CA VAL A 147 4.79 4.28 0.50
C VAL A 147 3.60 4.02 -0.43
N PRO A 148 2.83 5.07 -0.82
CA PRO A 148 1.60 4.90 -1.58
C PRO A 148 1.88 4.54 -3.04
N GLY A 149 0.81 4.15 -3.73
CA GLY A 149 0.80 3.98 -5.19
C GLY A 149 0.38 5.25 -5.93
N SER A 150 -0.35 5.05 -7.02
CA SER A 150 -0.92 6.11 -7.87
C SER A 150 -2.10 6.85 -7.20
N ASP A 151 -2.52 7.96 -7.79
CA ASP A 151 -3.72 8.74 -7.44
C ASP A 151 -3.84 9.16 -5.96
N THR A 152 -2.70 9.26 -5.25
CA THR A 152 -2.63 9.73 -3.87
C THR A 152 -2.16 11.18 -3.85
N SER A 153 -2.98 12.06 -3.30
CA SER A 153 -2.76 13.50 -3.14
C SER A 153 -3.38 13.95 -1.83
N ILE A 154 -3.27 15.24 -1.46
CA ILE A 154 -3.96 15.78 -0.29
C ILE A 154 -5.49 15.67 -0.43
N ASP A 155 -6.03 15.75 -1.65
CA ASP A 155 -7.48 15.57 -1.92
C ASP A 155 -7.97 14.13 -1.64
N THR A 156 -7.11 13.14 -1.87
CA THR A 156 -7.46 11.72 -1.73
C THR A 156 -6.81 11.07 -0.52
N TYR A 157 -6.18 11.87 0.36
CA TYR A 157 -5.32 11.40 1.44
C TYR A 157 -6.03 10.49 2.44
N GLY A 158 -7.35 10.65 2.63
CA GLY A 158 -8.13 9.87 3.59
C GLY A 158 -7.92 8.35 3.46
N ARG A 159 -7.95 7.80 2.24
CA ARG A 159 -7.73 6.35 2.03
C ARG A 159 -6.32 5.90 2.42
N PHE A 160 -5.31 6.73 2.16
CA PHE A 160 -3.93 6.43 2.52
C PHE A 160 -3.72 6.54 4.03
N ARG A 161 -4.35 7.53 4.66
CA ARG A 161 -4.42 7.68 6.12
C ARG A 161 -5.06 6.47 6.79
N ASP A 162 -6.19 5.99 6.27
CA ASP A 162 -6.90 4.83 6.81
C ASP A 162 -6.04 3.57 6.77
N ALA A 163 -5.25 3.37 5.70
CA ALA A 163 -4.30 2.27 5.60
C ALA A 163 -3.20 2.33 6.68
N ALA A 164 -2.60 3.50 6.89
CA ALA A 164 -1.58 3.70 7.91
C ALA A 164 -2.15 3.55 9.33
N HIS A 165 -3.34 4.10 9.57
CA HIS A 165 -4.05 3.97 10.84
C HIS A 165 -4.41 2.50 11.15
N ALA A 166 -4.92 1.76 10.18
CA ALA A 166 -5.25 0.33 10.34
C ALA A 166 -4.02 -0.52 10.71
N LEU A 167 -2.86 -0.20 10.12
CA LEU A 167 -1.59 -0.82 10.49
C LEU A 167 -1.15 -0.43 11.91
N HIS A 168 -1.20 0.86 12.25
CA HIS A 168 -0.81 1.34 13.57
C HIS A 168 -1.67 0.69 14.67
N GLU A 169 -2.98 0.68 14.50
CA GLU A 169 -3.94 0.05 15.39
C GLU A 169 -3.63 -1.44 15.62
N ARG A 170 -3.29 -2.15 14.54
CA ARG A 170 -2.96 -3.57 14.64
C ARG A 170 -1.60 -3.80 15.31
N LEU A 171 -0.59 -2.98 15.00
CA LEU A 171 0.72 -3.03 15.66
C LEU A 171 0.58 -2.82 17.16
N THR A 172 -0.12 -1.77 17.59
CA THR A 172 -0.35 -1.47 19.01
C THR A 172 -1.06 -2.62 19.73
N ARG A 173 -1.99 -3.32 19.08
CA ARG A 173 -2.66 -4.49 19.68
C ARG A 173 -1.81 -5.75 19.74
N GLN A 174 -0.87 -5.94 18.82
CA GLN A 174 -0.16 -7.21 18.64
C GLN A 174 1.30 -7.17 19.08
N ALA A 175 1.87 -5.98 19.25
CA ALA A 175 3.24 -5.82 19.70
C ALA A 175 3.44 -6.52 21.07
N PRO A 176 4.57 -7.24 21.24
CA PRO A 176 4.94 -7.78 22.54
C PRO A 176 4.96 -6.69 23.61
N ARG A 177 4.70 -7.08 24.87
CA ARG A 177 4.72 -6.13 25.99
C ARG A 177 6.04 -5.36 26.03
N GLY A 178 5.95 -4.03 26.08
CA GLY A 178 7.10 -3.14 26.13
C GLY A 178 7.65 -2.72 24.76
N THR A 179 7.22 -3.35 23.66
CA THR A 179 7.57 -2.91 22.30
C THR A 179 6.71 -1.71 21.88
N ARG A 180 7.36 -0.59 21.56
CA ARG A 180 6.71 0.60 21.02
C ARG A 180 6.76 0.58 19.50
N THR A 181 5.65 0.94 18.87
CA THR A 181 5.52 0.93 17.41
C THR A 181 5.06 2.28 16.88
N ALA A 182 5.61 2.71 15.75
CA ALA A 182 5.13 3.86 15.00
C ALA A 182 4.88 3.50 13.52
N VAL A 183 3.94 4.19 12.88
CA VAL A 183 3.72 4.11 11.44
C VAL A 183 3.88 5.50 10.85
N VAL A 184 4.58 5.60 9.72
CA VAL A 184 4.72 6.84 8.96
C VAL A 184 4.06 6.66 7.60
N ALA A 185 3.05 7.47 7.31
CA ALA A 185 2.43 7.56 5.99
C ALA A 185 3.19 8.58 5.14
N TRP A 186 4.09 8.10 4.27
CA TRP A 186 4.99 8.96 3.50
C TRP A 186 4.45 9.24 2.09
N LEU A 187 3.75 10.37 1.92
CA LEU A 187 3.42 10.96 0.62
C LEU A 187 4.47 12.03 0.29
N GLY A 188 5.70 11.60 0.00
CA GLY A 188 6.85 12.50 -0.26
C GLY A 188 7.15 12.75 -1.74
N TYR A 189 6.29 12.31 -2.65
CA TYR A 189 6.44 12.50 -4.10
C TYR A 189 5.10 12.71 -4.78
N GLU A 190 5.13 13.31 -5.96
CA GLU A 190 3.94 13.46 -6.79
C GLU A 190 3.61 12.11 -7.43
N THR A 191 2.51 11.50 -7.00
CA THR A 191 2.10 10.17 -7.48
C THR A 191 1.65 10.23 -8.95
N PRO A 192 1.90 9.18 -9.75
CA PRO A 192 1.39 9.12 -11.11
C PRO A 192 -0.14 9.01 -11.10
N ALA A 193 -0.78 9.54 -12.15
CA ALA A 193 -2.20 9.32 -12.38
C ALA A 193 -2.41 7.95 -13.03
N THR A 194 -3.41 7.16 -12.59
CA THR A 194 -3.61 5.78 -13.09
C THR A 194 -3.96 5.70 -14.57
N VAL A 195 -4.51 6.76 -15.17
CA VAL A 195 -4.81 6.86 -16.62
C VAL A 195 -3.69 7.52 -17.44
N SER A 196 -2.49 7.65 -16.87
CA SER A 196 -1.32 8.25 -17.54
C SER A 196 -0.28 7.18 -17.86
N THR A 197 0.45 7.34 -18.96
CA THR A 197 1.65 6.54 -19.28
C THR A 197 2.74 6.64 -18.21
N THR A 198 2.67 7.63 -17.32
CA THR A 198 3.59 7.74 -16.17
C THR A 198 3.47 6.57 -15.19
N VAL A 199 2.31 5.90 -15.12
CA VAL A 199 2.13 4.72 -14.26
C VAL A 199 2.86 3.49 -14.78
N THR A 200 3.27 3.48 -16.05
CA THR A 200 3.98 2.35 -16.69
C THR A 200 5.47 2.62 -16.89
N THR A 201 5.96 3.79 -16.46
CA THR A 201 7.37 4.19 -16.59
C THR A 201 8.00 4.48 -15.24
N ALA A 202 9.32 4.37 -15.14
CA ALA A 202 10.05 4.54 -13.87
C ALA A 202 10.32 6.01 -13.49
N GLY A 203 10.00 6.99 -14.34
CA GLY A 203 10.44 8.38 -14.15
C GLY A 203 9.97 9.03 -12.84
N ARG A 204 8.72 8.80 -12.40
CA ARG A 204 8.25 9.31 -11.09
C ARG A 204 8.97 8.61 -9.94
N ALA A 205 9.22 7.31 -10.06
CA ALA A 205 9.98 6.55 -9.07
C ALA A 205 11.46 7.01 -8.98
N GLU A 206 12.09 7.34 -10.09
CA GLU A 206 13.46 7.87 -10.13
C GLU A 206 13.56 9.24 -9.45
N GLN A 207 12.56 10.11 -9.62
CA GLN A 207 12.49 11.40 -8.92
C GLN A 207 12.18 11.23 -7.42
N ALA A 208 11.40 10.22 -7.06
CA ALA A 208 11.00 9.95 -5.67
C ALA A 208 12.11 9.25 -4.86
N ALA A 209 12.93 8.41 -5.50
CA ALA A 209 13.97 7.63 -4.84
C ALA A 209 14.95 8.45 -3.97
N PRO A 210 15.57 9.56 -4.44
CA PRO A 210 16.45 10.36 -3.59
C PRO A 210 15.71 10.98 -2.40
N LYS A 211 14.44 11.36 -2.56
CA LYS A 211 13.62 11.91 -1.46
C LYS A 211 13.31 10.84 -0.41
N LEU A 212 13.03 9.61 -0.84
CA LEU A 212 12.81 8.50 0.09
C LEU A 212 14.09 8.15 0.86
N ARG A 213 15.26 8.14 0.19
CA ARG A 213 16.56 7.91 0.84
C ARG A 213 16.87 8.98 1.88
N GLU A 214 16.63 10.25 1.53
CA GLU A 214 16.77 11.38 2.45
C GLU A 214 15.86 11.22 3.67
N PHE A 215 14.58 10.91 3.43
CA PHE A 215 13.61 10.71 4.48
C PHE A 215 14.00 9.57 5.42
N VAL A 216 14.44 8.42 4.90
CA VAL A 216 14.90 7.30 5.73
C VAL A 216 16.14 7.67 6.55
N ARG A 217 17.08 8.46 5.99
CA ARG A 217 18.22 8.96 6.76
C ARG A 217 17.79 9.85 7.93
N GLN A 218 16.82 10.74 7.70
CA GLN A 218 16.25 11.58 8.76
C GLN A 218 15.53 10.73 9.81
N LEU A 219 14.76 9.73 9.38
CA LEU A 219 14.06 8.80 10.28
C LEU A 219 15.03 8.00 11.16
N ARG A 220 16.14 7.53 10.59
CA ARG A 220 17.23 6.89 11.33
C ARG A 220 17.85 7.85 12.34
N ALA A 221 18.06 9.12 12.00
CA ALA A 221 18.56 10.11 12.95
C ALA A 221 17.59 10.36 14.12
N VAL A 222 16.29 10.45 13.85
CA VAL A 222 15.24 10.59 14.89
C VAL A 222 15.21 9.37 15.82
N THR A 223 15.45 8.17 15.30
CA THR A 223 15.33 6.89 16.03
C THR A 223 16.68 6.29 16.47
N ALA A 224 17.80 6.99 16.24
CA ALA A 224 19.15 6.46 16.42
C ALA A 224 19.42 5.95 17.85
N GLY A 225 18.89 6.65 18.85
CA GLY A 225 19.03 6.27 20.27
C GLY A 225 18.31 4.96 20.65
N LYS A 226 17.50 4.39 19.76
CA LYS A 226 16.77 3.13 19.98
C LYS A 226 17.28 1.96 19.13
N GLY A 227 18.03 2.22 18.06
CA GLY A 227 18.33 1.19 17.06
C GLY A 227 17.03 0.60 16.48
N ALA A 228 16.03 1.45 16.26
CA ALA A 228 14.70 1.02 15.84
C ALA A 228 14.76 0.20 14.55
N HIS A 229 13.96 -0.85 14.44
CA HIS A 229 13.86 -1.62 13.22
C HIS A 229 12.90 -0.93 12.24
N LEU A 230 13.37 -0.64 11.02
CA LEU A 230 12.63 0.08 9.99
C LEU A 230 12.16 -0.86 8.88
N SER A 231 10.86 -0.85 8.60
CA SER A 231 10.26 -1.62 7.50
C SER A 231 9.56 -0.69 6.51
N LEU A 232 9.93 -0.77 5.22
CA LEU A 232 9.19 -0.09 4.14
C LEU A 232 8.07 -0.99 3.62
N LEU A 233 6.85 -0.50 3.64
CA LEU A 233 5.68 -1.19 3.09
C LEU A 233 5.22 -0.44 1.84
N CYS A 234 5.52 -1.01 0.69
CA CYS A 234 5.46 -0.34 -0.61
C CYS A 234 4.32 -0.92 -1.43
N HIS A 235 3.28 -0.11 -1.66
CA HIS A 235 2.06 -0.53 -2.34
C HIS A 235 2.03 -0.05 -3.79
N SER A 236 1.65 -0.95 -4.71
CA SER A 236 1.44 -0.60 -6.12
C SER A 236 2.66 0.14 -6.70
N TYR A 237 2.51 1.29 -7.35
CA TYR A 237 3.64 2.08 -7.87
C TYR A 237 4.70 2.43 -6.81
N GLY A 238 4.33 2.50 -5.52
CA GLY A 238 5.27 2.66 -4.41
C GLY A 238 6.33 1.56 -4.36
N SER A 239 6.05 0.35 -4.87
CA SER A 239 7.06 -0.71 -4.99
C SER A 239 8.19 -0.35 -5.95
N VAL A 240 7.90 0.43 -7.00
CA VAL A 240 8.89 0.91 -7.95
C VAL A 240 9.73 2.00 -7.28
N VAL A 241 9.10 2.91 -6.51
CA VAL A 241 9.82 3.92 -5.72
C VAL A 241 10.79 3.27 -4.75
N CYS A 242 10.32 2.28 -3.97
CA CYS A 242 11.16 1.54 -3.04
C CYS A 242 12.27 0.76 -3.76
N GLY A 243 11.97 0.11 -4.89
CA GLY A 243 12.95 -0.60 -5.70
C GLY A 243 14.09 0.32 -6.19
N ARG A 244 13.74 1.51 -6.70
CA ARG A 244 14.74 2.52 -7.13
C ARG A 244 15.52 3.12 -5.96
N ALA A 245 14.93 3.19 -4.78
CA ALA A 245 15.61 3.69 -3.59
C ALA A 245 16.54 2.64 -2.92
N ALA A 246 16.25 1.35 -3.08
CA ALA A 246 16.72 0.23 -2.25
C ALA A 246 18.22 0.18 -1.94
N SER A 247 19.08 0.43 -2.92
CA SER A 247 20.54 0.25 -2.79
C SER A 247 21.23 1.17 -1.78
N HIS A 248 20.54 2.21 -1.29
CA HIS A 248 21.06 3.15 -0.29
C HIS A 248 20.10 3.37 0.88
N LEU A 249 19.12 2.48 1.05
CA LEU A 249 18.21 2.54 2.18
C LEU A 249 18.78 1.74 3.35
N ASP A 250 18.95 2.41 4.47
CA ASP A 250 19.23 1.78 5.75
C ASP A 250 17.91 1.33 6.38
N VAL A 251 17.37 0.21 5.90
CA VAL A 251 16.11 -0.40 6.37
C VAL A 251 16.29 -1.90 6.52
N ASP A 252 15.51 -2.50 7.41
CA ASP A 252 15.61 -3.92 7.76
C ASP A 252 14.73 -4.79 6.84
N ASP A 253 13.58 -4.25 6.42
CA ASP A 253 12.65 -4.91 5.51
C ASP A 253 12.12 -3.98 4.42
N ILE A 254 11.88 -4.57 3.25
CA ILE A 254 11.10 -3.97 2.17
C ILE A 254 10.00 -4.97 1.80
N ALA A 255 8.74 -4.63 2.05
CA ALA A 255 7.58 -5.43 1.67
C ALA A 255 6.86 -4.82 0.47
N LEU A 256 6.77 -5.58 -0.61
CA LEU A 256 6.19 -5.19 -1.89
C LEU A 256 4.79 -5.82 -2.01
N VAL A 257 3.74 -5.01 -2.02
CA VAL A 257 2.35 -5.50 -2.08
C VAL A 257 1.57 -4.92 -3.26
N GLY A 258 0.89 -5.79 -4.01
CA GLY A 258 0.21 -5.39 -5.25
C GLY A 258 1.17 -4.77 -6.26
N SER A 259 2.41 -5.24 -6.27
CA SER A 259 3.49 -4.60 -7.02
C SER A 259 3.40 -4.92 -8.52
N PRO A 260 3.47 -3.91 -9.41
CA PRO A 260 3.66 -4.16 -10.84
C PRO A 260 5.13 -4.52 -11.19
N GLY A 261 6.05 -4.41 -10.21
CA GLY A 261 7.48 -4.67 -10.31
C GLY A 261 8.30 -3.65 -9.50
N THR A 262 9.63 -3.73 -9.58
CA THR A 262 10.54 -2.87 -8.81
C THR A 262 11.47 -2.02 -9.67
N GLY A 263 11.50 -2.28 -10.98
CA GLY A 263 12.53 -1.76 -11.88
C GLY A 263 13.83 -2.58 -11.88
N ALA A 264 13.90 -3.66 -11.10
CA ALA A 264 14.98 -4.63 -11.09
C ALA A 264 14.44 -6.04 -11.41
N ASP A 265 15.27 -6.87 -12.05
CA ASP A 265 14.84 -8.20 -12.50
C ASP A 265 14.92 -9.26 -11.39
N THR A 266 15.68 -8.99 -10.32
CA THR A 266 15.79 -9.86 -9.12
C THR A 266 15.89 -9.03 -7.84
N ALA A 267 15.55 -9.62 -6.69
CA ALA A 267 15.72 -9.02 -5.37
C ALA A 267 17.19 -8.73 -5.06
N ALA A 268 18.13 -9.57 -5.51
CA ALA A 268 19.56 -9.34 -5.37
C ALA A 268 20.04 -8.10 -6.14
N ALA A 269 19.45 -7.82 -7.31
CA ALA A 269 19.73 -6.63 -8.12
C ALA A 269 19.19 -5.32 -7.51
N LEU A 270 18.44 -5.38 -6.41
CA LEU A 270 18.13 -4.19 -5.61
C LEU A 270 19.33 -3.69 -4.79
N HIS A 271 20.38 -4.50 -4.66
CA HIS A 271 21.61 -4.18 -3.93
C HIS A 271 21.36 -3.67 -2.51
N THR A 272 20.36 -4.23 -1.83
CA THR A 272 19.97 -3.86 -0.46
C THR A 272 20.33 -4.97 0.52
N PRO A 273 20.77 -4.63 1.74
CA PRO A 273 20.90 -5.62 2.82
C PRO A 273 19.53 -6.01 3.43
N ALA A 274 18.48 -5.25 3.13
CA ALA A 274 17.14 -5.49 3.67
C ALA A 274 16.57 -6.83 3.22
N ARG A 275 15.74 -7.45 4.06
CA ARG A 275 14.95 -8.61 3.64
C ARG A 275 13.84 -8.13 2.71
N VAL A 276 13.78 -8.70 1.51
CA VAL A 276 12.76 -8.35 0.51
C VAL A 276 11.61 -9.34 0.60
N TRP A 277 10.41 -8.83 0.87
CA TRP A 277 9.16 -9.58 0.95
C TRP A 277 8.24 -9.19 -0.20
N ALA A 278 7.41 -10.12 -0.65
CA ALA A 278 6.41 -9.83 -1.68
C ALA A 278 5.10 -10.57 -1.42
N ALA A 279 3.99 -9.91 -1.73
CA ALA A 279 2.69 -10.58 -1.78
C ALA A 279 1.75 -9.94 -2.78
N ARG A 280 0.86 -10.76 -3.34
CA ARG A 280 -0.23 -10.34 -4.21
C ARG A 280 -1.50 -11.04 -3.78
N GLY A 281 -2.58 -10.28 -3.58
CA GLY A 281 -3.89 -10.84 -3.32
C GLY A 281 -4.38 -11.63 -4.54
N SER A 282 -5.07 -12.75 -4.34
CA SER A 282 -5.51 -13.61 -5.46
C SER A 282 -6.50 -12.92 -6.41
N ASP A 283 -7.10 -11.82 -5.95
CA ASP A 283 -8.07 -11.03 -6.67
C ASP A 283 -7.51 -9.70 -7.19
N ASP A 284 -6.22 -9.45 -6.99
CA ASP A 284 -5.53 -8.28 -7.53
C ASP A 284 -5.35 -8.39 -9.05
N TRP A 285 -5.83 -7.37 -9.76
CA TRP A 285 -5.74 -7.26 -11.22
C TRP A 285 -4.31 -7.09 -11.71
N VAL A 286 -3.36 -6.69 -10.83
CA VAL A 286 -1.94 -6.58 -11.18
C VAL A 286 -1.37 -7.90 -11.68
N ALA A 287 -1.96 -9.05 -11.33
CA ALA A 287 -1.61 -10.35 -11.90
C ALA A 287 -1.71 -10.41 -13.44
N GLU A 288 -2.51 -9.53 -14.03
CA GLU A 288 -2.76 -9.47 -15.47
C GLU A 288 -1.89 -8.40 -16.16
N VAL A 289 -1.06 -7.67 -15.41
CA VAL A 289 -0.11 -6.69 -15.97
C VAL A 289 1.11 -7.43 -16.51
N PRO A 290 1.56 -7.13 -17.75
CA PRO A 290 2.81 -7.70 -18.26
C PRO A 290 4.01 -7.29 -17.39
N HIS A 291 4.51 -8.23 -16.59
CA HIS A 291 5.69 -8.06 -15.73
C HIS A 291 7.00 -8.20 -16.53
N ILE A 292 7.18 -7.29 -17.47
CA ILE A 292 8.35 -7.20 -18.35
C ILE A 292 8.89 -5.79 -18.30
N ARG A 293 10.14 -5.61 -18.70
CA ARG A 293 10.78 -4.31 -18.87
C ARG A 293 11.27 -4.20 -20.30
N LEU A 294 10.80 -3.20 -21.03
CA LEU A 294 11.12 -2.99 -22.43
C LEU A 294 11.57 -1.55 -22.65
N ASP A 295 12.66 -1.36 -23.38
CA ASP A 295 13.12 -0.04 -23.79
C ASP A 295 12.51 0.29 -25.16
N LEU A 296 11.53 1.20 -25.18
CA LEU A 296 10.86 1.66 -26.39
C LEU A 296 11.18 3.13 -26.62
N LEU A 297 11.84 3.43 -27.75
CA LEU A 297 12.12 4.81 -28.19
C LEU A 297 12.80 5.67 -27.11
N GLY A 298 13.73 5.09 -26.35
CA GLY A 298 14.44 5.76 -25.25
C GLY A 298 13.66 5.86 -23.93
N THR A 299 12.48 5.26 -23.83
CA THR A 299 11.67 5.18 -22.62
C THR A 299 11.53 3.74 -22.15
N THR A 300 11.92 3.46 -20.91
CA THR A 300 11.70 2.15 -20.29
C THR A 300 10.25 2.00 -19.83
N VAL A 301 9.54 1.04 -20.40
CA VAL A 301 8.16 0.69 -20.07
C VAL A 301 8.13 -0.65 -19.34
N GLY A 302 7.35 -0.69 -18.25
CA GLY A 302 7.23 -1.85 -17.37
C GLY A 302 8.35 -1.93 -16.32
N PHE A 303 8.16 -2.80 -15.33
CA PHE A 303 8.90 -2.76 -14.07
C PHE A 303 9.70 -4.03 -13.77
N GLY A 304 9.91 -4.87 -14.78
CA GLY A 304 10.67 -6.11 -14.69
C GLY A 304 9.86 -7.25 -14.07
N THR A 305 10.57 -8.24 -13.55
CA THR A 305 10.03 -9.49 -13.03
C THR A 305 8.98 -9.26 -11.93
N ASP A 306 7.90 -10.05 -11.97
CA ASP A 306 6.87 -10.09 -10.93
C ASP A 306 7.48 -10.41 -9.55
N PRO A 307 7.34 -9.55 -8.52
CA PRO A 307 7.96 -9.79 -7.22
C PRO A 307 7.48 -11.05 -6.49
N VAL A 308 6.30 -11.59 -6.83
CA VAL A 308 5.84 -12.88 -6.25
C VAL A 308 6.31 -14.10 -7.05
N SER A 309 6.98 -13.90 -8.18
CA SER A 309 7.56 -14.99 -8.96
C SER A 309 8.83 -15.53 -8.28
N PRO A 310 9.05 -16.86 -8.30
CA PRO A 310 10.32 -17.45 -7.86
C PRO A 310 11.55 -16.85 -8.54
N ALA A 311 11.43 -16.40 -9.79
CA ALA A 311 12.53 -15.80 -10.55
C ALA A 311 13.01 -14.46 -9.97
N PHE A 312 12.13 -13.73 -9.26
CA PHE A 312 12.54 -12.49 -8.60
C PHE A 312 13.33 -12.76 -7.32
N GLY A 313 12.98 -13.83 -6.58
CA GLY A 313 13.72 -14.25 -5.38
C GLY A 313 13.36 -13.51 -4.09
N ALA A 314 12.21 -12.85 -4.01
CA ALA A 314 11.70 -12.31 -2.74
C ALA A 314 11.10 -13.40 -1.84
N ARG A 315 10.97 -13.09 -0.55
CA ARG A 315 10.26 -13.93 0.43
C ARG A 315 8.75 -13.73 0.28
N VAL A 316 8.07 -14.70 -0.30
CA VAL A 316 6.62 -14.58 -0.59
C VAL A 316 5.79 -14.89 0.67
N PHE A 317 4.78 -14.07 0.95
CA PHE A 317 3.82 -14.28 2.05
C PHE A 317 2.36 -14.23 1.58
N ALA A 318 1.44 -14.75 2.40
CA ALA A 318 0.02 -14.77 2.06
C ALA A 318 -0.62 -13.37 2.13
N ALA A 319 -1.30 -12.95 1.07
CA ALA A 319 -2.13 -11.73 1.04
C ALA A 319 -3.64 -12.00 1.06
N GLY A 320 -4.05 -13.27 1.00
CA GLY A 320 -5.46 -13.67 0.92
C GLY A 320 -6.11 -13.30 -0.42
N THR A 321 -7.42 -13.12 -0.43
CA THR A 321 -8.21 -12.85 -1.64
C THR A 321 -8.53 -11.36 -1.85
N GLY A 322 -7.75 -10.46 -1.24
CA GLY A 322 -7.94 -9.03 -1.42
C GLY A 322 -7.68 -8.58 -2.86
N GLY A 323 -8.43 -7.57 -3.32
CA GLY A 323 -8.12 -6.82 -4.53
C GLY A 323 -7.02 -5.79 -4.30
N HIS A 324 -6.70 -5.01 -5.34
CA HIS A 324 -5.54 -4.11 -5.34
C HIS A 324 -5.51 -3.06 -4.23
N SER A 325 -6.68 -2.62 -3.76
CA SER A 325 -6.80 -1.59 -2.71
C SER A 325 -6.97 -2.17 -1.30
N ASP A 326 -6.83 -3.49 -1.14
CA ASP A 326 -7.32 -4.20 0.04
C ASP A 326 -6.23 -4.61 1.03
N TYR A 327 -4.95 -4.39 0.69
CA TYR A 327 -3.79 -4.90 1.45
C TYR A 327 -3.73 -4.43 2.90
N PHE A 328 -4.32 -3.27 3.21
CA PHE A 328 -4.39 -2.68 4.54
C PHE A 328 -5.79 -2.70 5.14
N ARG A 329 -6.75 -3.41 4.51
CA ARG A 329 -8.11 -3.53 5.05
C ARG A 329 -8.05 -4.20 6.43
N PRO A 330 -8.70 -3.64 7.48
CA PRO A 330 -8.82 -4.29 8.77
C PRO A 330 -9.32 -5.72 8.65
N GLY A 331 -8.66 -6.66 9.35
CA GLY A 331 -9.00 -8.09 9.31
C GLY A 331 -8.49 -8.87 8.10
N SER A 332 -7.83 -8.22 7.12
CA SER A 332 -7.25 -8.93 5.98
C SER A 332 -6.00 -9.75 6.35
N THR A 333 -5.77 -10.85 5.61
CA THR A 333 -4.55 -11.67 5.71
C THR A 333 -3.29 -10.85 5.42
N SER A 334 -3.35 -9.96 4.42
CA SER A 334 -2.24 -9.07 4.08
C SER A 334 -1.84 -8.18 5.26
N LEU A 335 -2.79 -7.46 5.86
CA LEU A 335 -2.51 -6.59 7.01
C LEU A 335 -1.93 -7.38 8.19
N ALA A 336 -2.42 -8.61 8.40
CA ALA A 336 -1.88 -9.50 9.42
C ALA A 336 -0.41 -9.84 9.18
N ASN A 337 -0.03 -10.20 7.95
CA ASN A 337 1.35 -10.56 7.63
C ASN A 337 2.29 -9.36 7.54
N LEU A 338 1.82 -8.20 7.07
CA LEU A 338 2.58 -6.95 7.12
C LEU A 338 2.90 -6.56 8.57
N THR A 339 1.94 -6.74 9.48
CA THR A 339 2.17 -6.51 10.93
C THR A 339 3.26 -7.44 11.46
N ARG A 340 3.21 -8.73 11.12
CA ARG A 340 4.24 -9.70 11.53
C ARG A 340 5.63 -9.30 11.04
N ILE A 341 5.76 -8.91 9.77
CA ILE A 341 7.04 -8.44 9.21
C ILE A 341 7.58 -7.25 10.03
N VAL A 342 6.76 -6.23 10.29
CA VAL A 342 7.15 -5.04 11.07
C VAL A 342 7.57 -5.41 12.50
N LEU A 343 6.89 -6.37 13.13
CA LEU A 343 7.24 -6.87 14.47
C LEU A 343 8.47 -7.80 14.47
N GLY A 344 9.02 -8.14 13.30
CA GLY A 344 10.14 -9.07 13.14
C GLY A 344 9.75 -10.54 13.25
N GLU A 345 8.46 -10.84 13.15
CA GLU A 345 7.89 -12.19 13.18
C GLU A 345 7.83 -12.82 11.78
N THR A 346 7.64 -14.13 11.72
CA THR A 346 7.52 -14.85 10.44
C THR A 346 6.08 -14.72 9.92
N PRO A 347 5.86 -14.16 8.72
CA PRO A 347 4.53 -14.12 8.12
C PRO A 347 4.09 -15.51 7.63
N GLU A 348 2.79 -15.70 7.47
CA GLU A 348 2.23 -16.93 6.90
C GLU A 348 2.63 -17.06 5.43
N ALA A 349 3.07 -18.27 5.03
CA ALA A 349 3.35 -18.59 3.64
C ALA A 349 2.03 -18.67 2.83
N PRO A 350 2.06 -18.40 1.51
CA PRO A 350 0.91 -18.63 0.64
C PRO A 350 0.42 -20.07 0.71
N HIS A 351 -0.90 -20.28 0.70
CA HIS A 351 -1.46 -21.61 0.45
C HIS A 351 -1.31 -21.93 -1.04
N GLY A 352 -0.63 -23.05 -1.35
CA GLY A 352 -0.43 -23.55 -2.71
C GLY A 352 -1.69 -24.09 -3.37
#